data_AF-A0A101E044-F1
#
_entry.id   AF-A0A101E044-F1
#
_cell.length_a   1.000
_cell.length_b   1.000
_cell.length_c   1.000
_cell.angle_alpha   90.00
_cell.angle_beta   90.00
_cell.angle_gamma   90.00
#
_symmetry.space_group_name_H-M   'P 1'
#
loop_
_entity.id
_entity.type
_entity.pdbx_description
1 polymer ?
#
loop_
_entity_poly.entity_id
_entity_poly.type
_entity_poly.pdbx_seq_one_letter_code
_entity_poly.pdbx_strand_id
1 'polypeptide(L)'
;MICNACGGKGYIEIEKECEICGGTGKAKSFDPKITAELSDEQIKMFMSGVCGVCRGTGKVKIMDVCRECNGTGKAGRCKICGEKVVGNHDLCSRCRRQPHAYRLRNSCGIEDVRINRVYVGTVSAVTDIGVFVNLNKRLRGLIHRRNLGNNRFSEDEEILVQVSGIGLSGEIDLKPVKMDGYKVVEISKEVGRVEIAELENYIGKMVEVRGLVTHIKVTGGPTIFTLLDGRASVQAAAFEGGERAYPEVRVDDVVRVIGIVKRRENKLQIEILEMEKLLGEEAYEVRKRVEAEIERACEPDFRGFLIESEVLEALKEDMLKVAKELKKAIYESRPVIIRHHWDADGTCGGVALEKALTDLVERVHSDSEAKYYLVKRRVSRAPFYELEDVVRDLDESLEDVERHGDKIPLVVLVDNGSGLEDVPAIRQFLLFGADVITIDHHFPDEEVDSYLLYHVNPYKVGGDSNYTSGVLCVEIARMISDLDMKHLAAISVVGDRAEGEVERYIELSGKSREELADIALAVEYEGFYLRFRTASQIMHEILGFGRQDRHVKLVRMLS
;
A
#
# COMPACT_ATOMS: atom_id res chain seq x y z
N MET A 1 -0.21 -18.78 18.99
CA MET A 1 0.81 -19.80 19.32
C MET A 1 0.12 -21.16 19.45
N ILE A 2 0.81 -22.26 19.21
CA ILE A 2 0.24 -23.61 19.34
C ILE A 2 0.60 -24.22 20.70
N CYS A 3 -0.28 -25.07 21.23
CA CYS A 3 0.03 -25.85 22.43
C CYS A 3 1.11 -26.89 22.08
N ASN A 4 2.29 -26.77 22.70
CA ASN A 4 3.43 -27.65 22.46
C ASN A 4 3.11 -29.11 22.81
N ALA A 5 2.29 -29.36 23.83
CA ALA A 5 1.95 -30.72 24.27
C ALA A 5 1.13 -31.52 23.25
N CYS A 6 0.38 -30.85 22.36
CA CYS A 6 -0.42 -31.53 21.33
C CYS A 6 -0.08 -31.07 19.90
N GLY A 7 0.98 -30.28 19.71
CA GLY A 7 1.36 -29.71 18.41
C GLY A 7 0.23 -28.92 17.73
N GLY A 8 -0.66 -28.29 18.51
CA GLY A 8 -1.81 -27.55 17.97
C GLY A 8 -3.08 -28.37 17.70
N LYS A 9 -3.04 -29.70 17.83
CA LYS A 9 -4.17 -30.58 17.48
C LYS A 9 -5.29 -30.63 18.51
N GLY A 10 -4.99 -30.29 19.77
CA GLY A 10 -5.95 -30.36 20.88
C GLY A 10 -6.08 -31.76 21.51
N TYR A 11 -5.56 -32.80 20.86
CA TYR A 11 -5.53 -34.17 21.38
C TYR A 11 -4.12 -34.75 21.31
N ILE A 12 -3.85 -35.74 22.15
CA ILE A 12 -2.58 -36.47 22.22
C ILE A 12 -2.88 -37.94 21.96
N GLU A 13 -2.16 -38.57 21.04
CA GLU A 13 -2.26 -40.02 20.84
C GLU A 13 -1.63 -40.74 22.02
N ILE A 14 -2.42 -41.58 22.69
CA ILE A 14 -1.92 -42.47 23.74
C ILE A 14 -2.19 -43.92 23.36
N GLU A 15 -1.24 -44.79 23.63
CA GLU A 15 -1.42 -46.23 23.49
C GLU A 15 -2.02 -46.79 24.77
N LYS A 16 -3.20 -47.41 24.67
CA LYS A 16 -3.76 -48.23 25.74
C LYS A 16 -3.79 -49.68 25.34
N GLU A 17 -3.75 -50.56 26.33
CA GLU A 17 -3.97 -51.99 26.11
C GLU A 17 -5.34 -52.21 25.48
N CYS A 18 -5.38 -53.05 24.46
CA CYS A 18 -6.61 -53.38 23.77
C CYS A 18 -7.49 -54.22 24.70
N GLU A 19 -8.57 -53.62 25.19
CA GLU A 19 -9.52 -54.24 26.13
C GLU A 19 -10.11 -55.54 25.57
N ILE A 20 -10.28 -55.61 24.24
CA ILE A 20 -10.85 -56.78 23.55
C ILE A 20 -9.95 -58.02 23.60
N CYS A 21 -8.62 -57.85 23.60
CA CYS A 21 -7.69 -58.96 23.72
C CYS A 21 -6.92 -58.97 25.05
N GLY A 22 -7.23 -58.04 25.97
CA GLY A 22 -6.50 -57.81 27.20
C GLY A 22 -5.00 -57.66 26.97
N GLY A 23 -4.59 -56.88 25.96
CA GLY A 23 -3.18 -56.66 25.65
C GLY A 23 -2.46 -57.76 24.86
N THR A 24 -3.12 -58.90 24.60
CA THR A 24 -2.41 -60.08 24.03
C THR A 24 -2.29 -60.11 22.51
N GLY A 25 -3.00 -59.23 21.80
CA GLY A 25 -3.05 -59.20 20.33
C GLY A 25 -3.78 -60.39 19.70
N LYS A 26 -4.24 -61.37 20.48
CA LYS A 26 -4.90 -62.59 20.01
C LYS A 26 -6.40 -62.56 20.25
N ALA A 27 -7.17 -63.11 19.31
CA ALA A 27 -8.62 -63.22 19.44
C ALA A 27 -8.96 -64.27 20.52
N LYS A 28 -9.57 -63.87 21.64
CA LYS A 28 -9.87 -64.78 22.76
C LYS A 28 -11.32 -65.26 22.84
N SER A 29 -12.28 -64.58 22.22
CA SER A 29 -13.67 -65.04 22.13
C SER A 29 -14.48 -64.20 21.14
N PHE A 30 -15.51 -64.81 20.53
CA PHE A 30 -16.38 -64.23 19.51
C PHE A 30 -17.58 -63.54 20.19
N ASP A 31 -17.56 -62.20 20.33
CA ASP A 31 -18.69 -61.42 20.85
C ASP A 31 -19.43 -60.69 19.71
N PRO A 32 -20.67 -61.10 19.37
CA PRO A 32 -21.42 -60.56 18.23
C PRO A 32 -21.66 -59.04 18.26
N LYS A 33 -21.64 -58.41 19.44
CA LYS A 33 -21.87 -56.96 19.57
C LYS A 33 -20.69 -56.12 19.11
N ILE A 34 -19.47 -56.66 19.20
CA ILE A 34 -18.22 -55.92 18.92
C ILE A 34 -17.88 -56.01 17.42
N THR A 35 -18.33 -57.07 16.75
CA THR A 35 -18.11 -57.32 15.32
C THR A 35 -18.99 -56.50 14.38
N ALA A 36 -20.06 -55.88 14.88
CA ALA A 36 -20.96 -55.07 14.05
C ALA A 36 -20.32 -53.77 13.54
N GLU A 37 -19.27 -53.29 14.20
CA GLU A 37 -18.57 -52.04 13.88
C GLU A 37 -17.19 -52.27 13.21
N LEU A 38 -16.83 -53.52 12.89
CA LEU A 38 -15.54 -53.87 12.29
C LEU A 38 -15.61 -53.99 10.77
N SER A 39 -14.54 -53.58 10.07
CA SER A 39 -14.45 -53.77 8.62
C SER A 39 -14.22 -55.24 8.24
N ASP A 40 -14.56 -55.61 7.01
CA ASP A 40 -14.40 -56.98 6.48
C ASP A 40 -12.97 -57.53 6.63
N GLU A 41 -11.96 -56.67 6.52
CA GLU A 41 -10.56 -57.03 6.76
C GLU A 41 -10.30 -57.37 8.24
N GLN A 42 -10.84 -56.59 9.16
CA GLN A 42 -10.68 -56.81 10.60
C GLN A 42 -11.39 -58.08 11.07
N ILE A 43 -12.51 -58.43 10.43
CA ILE A 43 -13.25 -59.68 10.67
C ILE A 43 -12.42 -60.89 10.19
N LYS A 44 -11.81 -60.82 9.00
CA LYS A 44 -10.91 -61.87 8.51
C LYS A 44 -9.69 -62.07 9.43
N MET A 45 -9.12 -60.98 9.94
CA MET A 45 -8.02 -61.06 10.93
C MET A 45 -8.45 -61.78 12.20
N PHE A 46 -9.65 -61.48 12.72
CA PHE A 46 -10.25 -62.19 13.86
C PHE A 46 -10.39 -63.69 13.61
N MET A 47 -10.85 -64.09 12.42
CA MET A 47 -10.97 -65.51 12.03
C MET A 47 -9.60 -66.22 11.94
N SER A 48 -8.53 -65.48 11.66
CA SER A 48 -7.15 -65.99 11.65
C SER A 48 -6.47 -65.98 13.04
N GLY A 49 -7.22 -65.69 14.11
CA GLY A 49 -6.70 -65.69 15.49
C GLY A 49 -6.01 -64.39 15.93
N VAL A 50 -6.03 -63.36 15.10
CA VAL A 50 -5.43 -62.04 15.36
C VAL A 50 -6.53 -61.06 15.75
N CYS A 51 -6.37 -60.31 16.85
CA CYS A 51 -7.36 -59.32 17.23
C CYS A 51 -7.48 -58.24 16.16
N GLY A 52 -8.65 -58.11 15.52
CA GLY A 52 -8.91 -57.15 14.44
C GLY A 52 -8.97 -55.69 14.90
N VAL A 53 -9.22 -55.43 16.20
CA VAL A 53 -9.27 -54.07 16.77
C VAL A 53 -7.87 -53.46 16.90
N CYS A 54 -6.92 -54.20 17.47
CA CYS A 54 -5.52 -53.76 17.57
C CYS A 54 -4.63 -54.31 16.42
N ARG A 55 -5.19 -55.06 15.48
CA ARG A 55 -4.48 -55.75 14.39
C ARG A 55 -3.27 -56.56 14.87
N GLY A 56 -3.41 -57.23 16.02
CA GLY A 56 -2.36 -58.10 16.57
C GLY A 56 -1.32 -57.44 17.48
N THR A 57 -1.31 -56.12 17.62
CA THR A 57 -0.29 -55.42 18.43
C THR A 57 -0.53 -55.49 19.94
N GLY A 58 -1.75 -55.84 20.38
CA GLY A 58 -2.16 -55.78 21.77
C GLY A 58 -2.46 -54.37 22.29
N LYS A 59 -2.20 -53.32 21.50
CA LYS A 59 -2.40 -51.93 21.90
C LYS A 59 -3.25 -51.18 20.88
N VAL A 60 -4.15 -50.34 21.37
CA VAL A 60 -4.96 -49.44 20.55
C VAL A 60 -4.50 -48.00 20.79
N LYS A 61 -4.32 -47.26 19.70
CA LYS A 61 -4.08 -45.82 19.77
C LYS A 61 -5.42 -45.13 19.94
N ILE A 62 -5.59 -44.43 21.06
CA ILE A 62 -6.76 -43.60 21.32
C ILE A 62 -6.34 -42.14 21.40
N MET A 63 -7.26 -41.27 21.00
CA MET A 63 -7.06 -39.82 21.02
C MET A 63 -7.55 -39.31 22.37
N ASP A 64 -6.64 -38.95 23.27
CA ASP A 64 -7.02 -38.33 24.56
C ASP A 64 -6.99 -36.81 24.41
N VAL A 65 -7.91 -36.13 25.09
CA VAL A 65 -7.97 -34.67 25.06
C VAL A 65 -6.71 -34.12 25.74
N CYS A 66 -6.01 -33.21 25.08
CA CYS A 66 -4.79 -32.62 25.64
C CYS A 66 -5.12 -31.91 26.95
N ARG A 67 -4.54 -32.41 28.05
CA ARG A 67 -4.81 -31.91 29.41
C ARG A 67 -4.25 -30.51 29.66
N GLU A 68 -3.21 -30.10 28.93
CA GLU A 68 -2.65 -28.75 29.07
C GLU A 68 -3.55 -27.68 28.46
N CYS A 69 -4.12 -27.93 27.27
CA CYS A 69 -4.95 -26.95 26.56
C CYS A 69 -6.45 -27.26 26.62
N ASN A 70 -6.84 -28.31 27.34
CA ASN A 70 -8.21 -28.82 27.43
C ASN A 70 -8.89 -28.94 26.06
N GLY A 71 -8.21 -29.55 25.09
CA GLY A 71 -8.79 -29.76 23.75
C GLY A 71 -8.63 -28.61 22.77
N THR A 72 -8.26 -27.40 23.22
CA THR A 72 -8.27 -26.22 22.34
C THR A 72 -7.13 -26.18 21.32
N GLY A 73 -6.02 -26.88 21.57
CA GLY A 73 -4.80 -26.80 20.76
C GLY A 73 -4.06 -25.47 20.83
N LYS A 74 -4.60 -24.47 21.53
CA LYS A 74 -4.10 -23.09 21.53
C LYS A 74 -3.16 -22.84 22.71
N ALA A 75 -2.17 -21.99 22.46
CA ALA A 75 -1.38 -21.33 23.49
C ALA A 75 -1.19 -19.85 23.11
N GLY A 76 -0.98 -19.02 24.12
CA GLY A 76 -0.83 -17.58 23.98
C GLY A 76 0.14 -17.02 25.01
N ARG A 77 0.20 -15.69 25.06
CA ARG A 77 0.85 -14.95 26.14
C ARG A 77 -0.20 -14.14 26.87
N CYS A 78 0.00 -13.96 28.17
CA CYS A 78 -0.85 -13.14 29.01
C CYS A 78 -0.80 -11.70 28.52
N LYS A 79 -1.96 -11.11 28.21
CA LYS A 79 -2.04 -9.73 27.72
C LYS A 79 -1.58 -8.66 28.73
N ILE A 80 -1.38 -9.02 30.00
CA ILE A 80 -0.90 -8.11 31.05
C ILE A 80 0.60 -8.26 31.36
N CYS A 81 1.13 -9.49 31.42
CA CYS A 81 2.51 -9.74 31.87
C CYS A 81 3.39 -10.51 30.88
N GLY A 82 2.85 -10.94 29.73
CA GLY A 82 3.59 -11.71 28.73
C GLY A 82 3.86 -13.17 29.07
N GLU A 83 3.49 -13.64 30.26
CA GLU A 83 3.68 -15.02 30.70
C GLU A 83 2.90 -16.00 29.81
N LYS A 84 3.43 -17.21 29.57
CA LYS A 84 2.79 -18.20 28.71
C LYS A 84 1.43 -18.61 29.28
N VAL A 85 0.41 -18.60 28.43
CA VAL A 85 -0.94 -19.05 28.75
C VAL A 85 -1.27 -20.23 27.84
N VAL A 86 -1.85 -21.29 28.38
CA VAL A 86 -2.24 -22.48 27.62
C VAL A 86 -3.75 -22.59 27.64
N GLY A 87 -4.34 -22.95 26.50
CA GLY A 87 -5.79 -22.91 26.32
C GLY A 87 -6.30 -21.60 25.74
N ASN A 88 -7.62 -21.39 25.82
CA ASN A 88 -8.30 -20.21 25.29
C ASN A 88 -8.45 -19.12 26.37
N HIS A 89 -7.32 -18.71 26.96
CA HIS A 89 -7.28 -17.75 28.05
C HIS A 89 -6.46 -16.51 27.67
N ASP A 90 -7.03 -15.33 27.92
CA ASP A 90 -6.41 -14.03 27.63
C ASP A 90 -5.32 -13.64 28.66
N LEU A 91 -5.42 -14.19 29.88
CA LEU A 91 -4.58 -13.84 31.03
C LEU A 91 -4.04 -15.09 31.74
N CYS A 92 -2.83 -15.00 32.29
CA CYS A 92 -2.32 -16.03 33.19
C CYS A 92 -3.11 -16.06 34.50
N SER A 93 -2.97 -17.14 35.27
CA SER A 93 -3.68 -17.34 36.54
C SER A 93 -3.46 -16.20 37.54
N ARG A 94 -2.26 -15.60 37.57
CA ARG A 94 -1.92 -14.46 38.43
C ARG A 94 -2.65 -13.18 38.00
N CYS A 95 -2.55 -12.81 36.73
CA CYS A 95 -3.18 -11.59 36.21
C CYS A 95 -4.71 -11.67 36.23
N ARG A 96 -5.27 -12.87 36.06
CA ARG A 96 -6.73 -13.08 36.16
C ARG A 96 -7.29 -12.81 37.56
N ARG A 97 -6.46 -12.91 38.62
CA ARG A 97 -6.85 -12.61 40.01
C ARG A 97 -6.71 -11.13 40.36
N GLN A 98 -6.01 -10.35 39.53
CA GLN A 98 -5.92 -8.91 39.72
C GLN A 98 -7.16 -8.21 39.13
N PRO A 99 -7.57 -7.07 39.70
CA PRO A 99 -8.59 -6.22 39.10
C PRO A 99 -8.25 -5.89 37.64
N HIS A 100 -9.12 -6.24 36.70
CA HIS A 100 -8.93 -5.97 35.28
C HIS A 100 -10.26 -5.75 34.56
N ALA A 101 -10.22 -4.97 33.49
CA ALA A 101 -11.34 -4.72 32.59
C ALA A 101 -10.89 -4.90 31.15
N TYR A 102 -11.82 -5.30 30.28
CA TYR A 102 -11.56 -5.52 28.86
C TYR A 102 -11.95 -4.28 28.05
N ARG A 103 -11.09 -3.85 27.13
CA ARG A 103 -11.44 -2.80 26.15
C ARG A 103 -11.56 -3.46 24.78
N LEU A 104 -12.74 -3.41 24.19
CA LEU A 104 -12.98 -3.99 22.87
C LEU A 104 -12.55 -2.98 21.79
N ARG A 105 -11.69 -3.39 20.87
CA ARG A 105 -11.40 -2.62 19.65
C ARG A 105 -12.60 -2.69 18.69
N ASN A 106 -12.66 -1.82 17.69
CA ASN A 106 -13.80 -1.78 16.74
C ASN A 106 -13.83 -2.99 15.79
N SER A 107 -12.74 -3.76 15.73
CA SER A 107 -12.69 -5.05 15.04
C SER A 107 -13.58 -6.10 15.72
N CYS A 108 -13.87 -5.95 17.02
CA CYS A 108 -14.69 -6.88 17.79
C CYS A 108 -16.20 -6.73 17.54
N GLY A 109 -16.87 -7.88 17.47
CA GLY A 109 -18.32 -7.99 17.37
C GLY A 109 -18.95 -8.55 18.65
N ILE A 110 -20.25 -8.84 18.58
CA ILE A 110 -21.00 -9.39 19.72
C ILE A 110 -20.48 -10.76 20.15
N GLU A 111 -19.93 -11.52 19.20
CA GLU A 111 -19.28 -12.82 19.39
C GLU A 111 -18.02 -12.75 20.27
N ASP A 112 -17.47 -11.56 20.51
CA ASP A 112 -16.32 -11.33 21.38
C ASP A 112 -16.74 -10.91 22.79
N VAL A 113 -18.02 -10.57 22.98
CA VAL A 113 -18.58 -10.21 24.28
C VAL A 113 -18.86 -11.48 25.09
N ARG A 114 -18.45 -11.45 26.35
CA ARG A 114 -18.64 -12.56 27.31
C ARG A 114 -19.38 -12.07 28.54
N ILE A 115 -20.40 -12.82 28.93
CA ILE A 115 -21.17 -12.60 30.17
C ILE A 115 -20.23 -12.68 31.38
N ASN A 116 -20.52 -11.91 32.42
CA ASN A 116 -19.78 -11.75 33.67
C ASN A 116 -18.38 -11.13 33.55
N ARG A 117 -17.92 -10.76 32.35
CA ARG A 117 -16.70 -9.94 32.18
C ARG A 117 -17.03 -8.46 32.36
N VAL A 118 -16.04 -7.71 32.87
CA VAL A 118 -16.09 -6.25 33.03
C VAL A 118 -15.40 -5.61 31.84
N TYR A 119 -16.07 -4.64 31.22
CA TYR A 119 -15.57 -3.89 30.07
C TYR A 119 -15.43 -2.42 30.42
N VAL A 120 -14.51 -1.76 29.74
CA VAL A 120 -14.46 -0.31 29.65
C VAL A 120 -15.42 0.11 28.55
N GLY A 121 -16.29 1.06 28.82
CA GLY A 121 -17.21 1.62 27.82
C GLY A 121 -17.48 3.10 28.06
N THR A 122 -17.97 3.78 27.04
CA THR A 122 -18.26 5.23 27.09
C THR A 122 -19.75 5.46 27.05
N VAL A 123 -20.27 6.29 27.94
CA VAL A 123 -21.69 6.62 28.00
C VAL A 123 -22.06 7.40 26.74
N SER A 124 -22.99 6.85 25.96
CA SER A 124 -23.38 7.44 24.68
C SER A 124 -24.67 8.26 24.76
N ALA A 125 -25.55 7.95 25.72
CA ALA A 125 -26.82 8.65 25.93
C ALA A 125 -27.42 8.28 27.29
N VAL A 126 -28.04 9.26 27.95
CA VAL A 126 -28.80 9.07 29.18
C VAL A 126 -30.28 9.28 28.89
N THR A 127 -31.11 8.27 29.16
CA THR A 127 -32.54 8.27 28.81
C THR A 127 -33.41 7.78 29.97
N ASP A 128 -34.73 7.94 29.85
CA ASP A 128 -35.68 7.51 30.89
C ASP A 128 -35.67 5.99 31.16
N ILE A 129 -35.33 5.20 30.13
CA ILE A 129 -35.27 3.73 30.20
C ILE A 129 -33.93 3.23 30.78
N GLY A 130 -32.89 4.05 30.73
CA GLY A 130 -31.55 3.69 31.20
C GLY A 130 -30.43 4.49 30.54
N VAL A 131 -29.20 4.04 30.79
CA VAL A 131 -27.98 4.65 30.26
C VAL A 131 -27.37 3.74 29.21
N PHE A 132 -27.21 4.26 28.00
CA PHE A 132 -26.57 3.54 26.92
C PHE A 132 -25.05 3.73 26.98
N VAL A 133 -24.33 2.63 26.75
CA VAL A 133 -22.87 2.60 26.84
C VAL A 133 -22.31 1.94 25.60
N ASN A 134 -21.43 2.63 24.89
CA ASN A 134 -20.67 2.08 23.78
C ASN A 134 -19.51 1.26 24.34
N LEU A 135 -19.48 -0.04 24.03
CA LEU A 135 -18.34 -0.92 24.32
C LEU A 135 -17.22 -0.76 23.27
N ASN A 136 -17.61 -0.37 22.05
CA ASN A 136 -16.77 0.14 20.97
C ASN A 136 -17.66 0.95 20.01
N LYS A 137 -17.14 1.44 18.87
CA LYS A 137 -17.93 2.25 17.90
C LYS A 137 -19.12 1.50 17.27
N ARG A 138 -19.20 0.17 17.44
CA ARG A 138 -20.18 -0.71 16.77
C ARG A 138 -21.08 -1.49 17.74
N LEU A 139 -20.70 -1.58 19.01
CA LEU A 139 -21.38 -2.34 20.04
C LEU A 139 -21.86 -1.40 21.14
N ARG A 140 -23.17 -1.38 21.33
CA ARG A 140 -23.85 -0.56 22.33
C ARG A 140 -24.64 -1.46 23.27
N GLY A 141 -24.46 -1.27 24.56
CA GLY A 141 -25.25 -1.93 25.60
C GLY A 141 -26.08 -0.94 26.38
N LEU A 142 -27.00 -1.48 27.20
CA LEU A 142 -27.93 -0.71 28.02
C LEU A 142 -27.78 -1.08 29.49
N ILE A 143 -27.56 -0.06 30.33
CA ILE A 143 -27.75 -0.16 31.76
C ILE A 143 -29.21 0.23 32.05
N HIS A 144 -30.05 -0.76 32.32
CA HIS A 144 -31.46 -0.52 32.70
C HIS A 144 -31.56 0.33 33.97
N ARG A 145 -32.62 1.16 34.06
CA ARG A 145 -32.91 2.01 35.24
C ARG A 145 -32.84 1.28 36.59
N ARG A 146 -33.33 0.04 36.64
CA ARG A 146 -33.27 -0.83 37.83
C ARG A 146 -31.85 -1.17 38.30
N ASN A 147 -30.85 -1.11 37.41
CA ASN A 147 -29.46 -1.46 37.67
C ASN A 147 -28.56 -0.24 37.92
N LEU A 148 -29.08 0.99 37.75
CA LEU A 148 -28.32 2.23 37.96
C LEU A 148 -28.00 2.50 39.44
N GLY A 149 -28.86 2.05 40.35
CA GLY A 149 -28.75 2.36 41.77
C GLY A 149 -28.79 3.88 42.00
N ASN A 150 -27.83 4.41 42.77
CA ASN A 150 -27.66 5.85 43.01
C ASN A 150 -26.63 6.51 42.08
N ASN A 151 -26.09 5.78 41.10
CA ASN A 151 -25.09 6.36 40.20
C ASN A 151 -25.76 7.27 39.18
N ARG A 152 -25.15 8.43 38.96
CA ARG A 152 -25.47 9.33 37.86
C ARG A 152 -24.29 9.32 36.90
N PHE A 153 -24.59 9.30 35.62
CA PHE A 153 -23.60 9.30 34.57
C PHE A 153 -23.85 10.50 33.65
N SER A 154 -22.78 11.05 33.10
CA SER A 154 -22.84 12.06 32.02
C SER A 154 -22.54 11.43 30.67
N GLU A 155 -22.98 12.07 29.59
CA GLU A 155 -22.54 11.70 28.24
C GLU A 155 -21.02 11.86 28.13
N ASP A 156 -20.40 11.00 27.32
CA ASP A 156 -18.95 10.88 27.11
C ASP A 156 -18.12 10.44 28.33
N GLU A 157 -18.78 10.06 29.43
CA GLU A 157 -18.10 9.50 30.60
C GLU A 157 -17.60 8.06 30.33
N GLU A 158 -16.31 7.79 30.58
CA GLU A 158 -15.75 6.43 30.55
C GLU A 158 -16.07 5.70 31.86
N ILE A 159 -16.75 4.55 31.77
CA ILE A 159 -17.23 3.77 32.91
C ILE A 159 -16.92 2.29 32.76
N LEU A 160 -16.87 1.58 33.89
CA LEU A 160 -16.75 0.13 33.92
C LEU A 160 -18.13 -0.53 33.97
N VAL A 161 -18.37 -1.47 33.07
CA VAL A 161 -19.64 -2.17 32.92
C VAL A 161 -19.44 -3.67 32.85
N GLN A 162 -20.18 -4.42 33.66
CA GLN A 162 -20.25 -5.88 33.56
C GLN A 162 -21.40 -6.28 32.65
N VAL A 163 -21.12 -7.20 31.73
CA VAL A 163 -22.16 -7.80 30.87
C VAL A 163 -22.95 -8.81 31.70
N SER A 164 -24.23 -8.51 31.93
CA SER A 164 -25.14 -9.34 32.71
C SER A 164 -25.98 -10.29 31.85
N GLY A 165 -26.20 -9.94 30.57
CA GLY A 165 -26.96 -10.74 29.63
C GLY A 165 -26.72 -10.29 28.19
N ILE A 166 -26.93 -11.20 27.24
CA ILE A 166 -26.97 -10.92 25.81
C ILE A 166 -28.26 -11.54 25.28
N GLY A 167 -29.16 -10.70 24.76
CA GLY A 167 -30.43 -11.13 24.18
C GLY A 167 -30.25 -11.86 22.84
N LEU A 168 -31.28 -12.60 22.40
CA LEU A 168 -31.28 -13.32 21.12
C LEU A 168 -31.18 -12.38 19.90
N SER A 169 -31.70 -11.17 20.04
CA SER A 169 -31.63 -10.04 19.09
C SER A 169 -30.30 -9.30 19.13
N GLY A 170 -29.37 -9.66 20.03
CA GLY A 170 -28.06 -9.02 20.18
C GLY A 170 -28.01 -7.83 21.14
N GLU A 171 -29.06 -7.62 21.93
CA GLU A 171 -29.10 -6.55 22.95
C GLU A 171 -28.19 -6.92 24.13
N ILE A 172 -27.35 -5.98 24.57
CA ILE A 172 -26.36 -6.24 25.63
C ILE A 172 -26.81 -5.56 26.93
N ASP A 173 -27.15 -6.37 27.93
CA ASP A 173 -27.55 -5.89 29.25
C ASP A 173 -26.34 -5.65 30.14
N LEU A 174 -26.17 -4.40 30.59
CA LEU A 174 -25.02 -3.97 31.37
C LEU A 174 -25.38 -3.65 32.84
N LYS A 175 -24.39 -3.81 33.71
CA LYS A 175 -24.42 -3.34 35.10
C LYS A 175 -23.17 -2.53 35.40
N PRO A 176 -23.28 -1.34 36.03
CA PRO A 176 -22.11 -0.56 36.39
C PRO A 176 -21.30 -1.28 37.48
N VAL A 177 -19.98 -1.23 37.36
CA VAL A 177 -19.04 -1.77 38.34
C VAL A 177 -18.06 -0.67 38.74
N LYS A 178 -17.65 -0.66 40.01
CA LYS A 178 -16.55 0.19 40.47
C LYS A 178 -15.38 -0.70 40.87
N MET A 179 -14.20 -0.36 40.37
CA MET A 179 -12.98 -1.12 40.58
C MET A 179 -11.81 -0.16 40.58
N ASP A 180 -11.01 -0.17 41.64
CA ASP A 180 -9.82 0.67 41.75
C ASP A 180 -8.56 -0.11 41.35
N GLY A 181 -7.58 0.59 40.78
CA GLY A 181 -6.27 0.00 40.42
C GLY A 181 -6.36 -1.12 39.37
N TYR A 182 -7.37 -1.09 38.51
CA TYR A 182 -7.57 -2.11 37.48
C TYR A 182 -6.63 -1.94 36.29
N LYS A 183 -6.33 -3.05 35.62
CA LYS A 183 -5.60 -3.05 34.35
C LYS A 183 -6.54 -3.22 33.17
N VAL A 184 -6.29 -2.49 32.09
CA VAL A 184 -7.06 -2.63 30.84
C VAL A 184 -6.43 -3.73 29.97
N VAL A 185 -7.26 -4.64 29.49
CA VAL A 185 -6.90 -5.71 28.57
C VAL A 185 -7.57 -5.44 27.23
N GLU A 186 -6.78 -5.06 26.24
CA GLU A 186 -7.32 -4.80 24.92
C GLU A 186 -7.60 -6.10 24.16
N ILE A 187 -8.79 -6.18 23.58
CA ILE A 187 -9.24 -7.29 22.76
C ILE A 187 -9.47 -6.77 21.35
N SER A 188 -8.77 -7.40 20.41
CA SER A 188 -8.93 -7.23 18.97
C SER A 188 -9.36 -8.58 18.38
N LYS A 189 -10.06 -8.53 17.25
CA LYS A 189 -10.47 -9.75 16.55
C LYS A 189 -9.26 -10.40 15.86
N GLU A 190 -9.14 -11.72 15.98
CA GLU A 190 -8.17 -12.49 15.18
C GLU A 190 -8.73 -12.69 13.76
N VAL A 191 -8.04 -12.12 12.77
CA VAL A 191 -8.45 -12.16 11.36
C VAL A 191 -7.30 -12.68 10.52
N GLY A 192 -7.61 -13.39 9.44
CA GLY A 192 -6.60 -13.85 8.48
C GLY A 192 -5.90 -12.67 7.81
N ARG A 193 -4.56 -12.74 7.75
CA ARG A 193 -3.76 -11.81 6.96
C ARG A 193 -3.94 -12.12 5.47
N VAL A 194 -4.12 -11.07 4.66
CA VAL A 194 -4.30 -11.15 3.22
C VAL A 194 -3.32 -10.19 2.53
N GLU A 195 -2.82 -10.56 1.34
CA GLU A 195 -2.04 -9.65 0.49
C GLU A 195 -2.96 -8.65 -0.22
N ILE A 196 -2.49 -7.42 -0.44
CA ILE A 196 -3.32 -6.35 -1.03
C ILE A 196 -3.82 -6.76 -2.43
N ALA A 197 -2.99 -7.46 -3.20
CA ALA A 197 -3.34 -7.95 -4.53
C ALA A 197 -4.52 -8.95 -4.53
N GLU A 198 -4.82 -9.60 -3.40
CA GLU A 198 -5.88 -10.61 -3.29
C GLU A 198 -7.20 -10.06 -2.72
N LEU A 199 -7.25 -8.77 -2.36
CA LEU A 199 -8.40 -8.18 -1.66
C LEU A 199 -9.72 -8.30 -2.42
N GLU A 200 -9.69 -8.42 -3.75
CA GLU A 200 -10.89 -8.62 -4.56
C GLU A 200 -11.69 -9.87 -4.14
N ASN A 201 -11.01 -10.91 -3.66
CA ASN A 201 -11.64 -12.15 -3.20
C ASN A 201 -12.32 -12.03 -1.81
N TYR A 202 -12.13 -10.89 -1.14
CA TYR A 202 -12.55 -10.65 0.23
C TYR A 202 -13.54 -9.48 0.37
N ILE A 203 -14.17 -9.03 -0.71
CA ILE A 203 -15.21 -7.99 -0.66
C ILE A 203 -16.30 -8.36 0.35
N GLY A 204 -16.61 -7.42 1.25
CA GLY A 204 -17.56 -7.56 2.35
C GLY A 204 -17.03 -8.31 3.57
N LYS A 205 -15.83 -8.88 3.51
CA LYS A 205 -15.20 -9.61 4.62
C LYS A 205 -14.24 -8.70 5.39
N MET A 206 -14.01 -9.07 6.64
CA MET A 206 -12.96 -8.47 7.46
C MET A 206 -11.63 -9.15 7.15
N VAL A 207 -10.58 -8.37 6.95
CA VAL A 207 -9.22 -8.84 6.66
C VAL A 207 -8.21 -8.09 7.51
N GLU A 208 -7.04 -8.70 7.73
CA GLU A 208 -5.85 -8.01 8.20
C GLU A 208 -4.91 -7.77 7.00
N VAL A 209 -4.44 -6.53 6.82
CA VAL A 209 -3.36 -6.19 5.89
C VAL A 209 -2.22 -5.54 6.65
N ARG A 210 -1.00 -5.72 6.14
CA ARG A 210 0.21 -5.06 6.64
C ARG A 210 0.94 -4.43 5.48
N GLY A 211 1.26 -3.16 5.61
CA GLY A 211 1.89 -2.40 4.54
C GLY A 211 2.53 -1.12 5.04
N LEU A 212 3.33 -0.52 4.17
CA LEU A 212 3.89 0.82 4.32
C LEU A 212 2.82 1.85 4.00
N VAL A 213 2.69 2.88 4.84
CA VAL A 213 1.86 4.05 4.51
C VAL A 213 2.64 4.94 3.55
N THR A 214 2.12 5.14 2.33
CA THR A 214 2.82 5.93 1.31
C THR A 214 2.22 7.31 1.09
N HIS A 215 0.96 7.53 1.47
CA HIS A 215 0.30 8.83 1.37
C HIS A 215 -0.85 8.94 2.38
N ILE A 216 -1.12 10.15 2.88
CA ILE A 216 -2.20 10.42 3.83
C ILE A 216 -2.99 11.64 3.39
N LYS A 217 -4.28 11.44 3.10
CA LYS A 217 -5.19 12.49 2.68
C LYS A 217 -6.28 12.72 3.72
N VAL A 218 -6.26 13.88 4.36
CA VAL A 218 -7.36 14.34 5.22
C VAL A 218 -8.45 14.95 4.32
N THR A 219 -9.65 14.40 4.39
CA THR A 219 -10.82 14.93 3.66
C THR A 219 -11.81 15.53 4.65
N GLY A 220 -12.87 16.20 4.16
CA GLY A 220 -13.98 16.64 5.01
C GLY A 220 -14.78 15.49 5.66
N GLY A 221 -14.50 14.22 5.31
CA GLY A 221 -15.08 13.04 5.91
C GLY A 221 -13.99 12.14 6.53
N PRO A 222 -13.62 11.01 5.91
CA PRO A 222 -12.58 10.14 6.43
C PRO A 222 -11.16 10.69 6.18
N THR A 223 -10.23 10.25 7.02
CA THR A 223 -8.81 10.26 6.66
C THR A 223 -8.51 9.04 5.80
N ILE A 224 -7.92 9.23 4.62
CA ILE A 224 -7.57 8.18 3.69
C ILE A 224 -6.06 7.91 3.80
N PHE A 225 -5.70 6.65 4.03
CA PHE A 225 -4.32 6.17 4.04
C PHE A 225 -4.09 5.31 2.80
N THR A 226 -3.04 5.58 2.03
CA THR A 226 -2.60 4.68 0.96
C THR A 226 -1.59 3.70 1.53
N LEU A 227 -1.89 2.41 1.42
CA LEU A 227 -1.04 1.33 1.93
C LEU A 227 -0.41 0.57 0.77
N LEU A 228 0.88 0.28 0.88
CA LEU A 228 1.64 -0.51 -0.09
C LEU A 228 2.26 -1.73 0.60
N ASP A 229 2.04 -2.93 0.06
CA ASP A 229 2.62 -4.17 0.61
C ASP A 229 3.83 -4.71 -0.18
N GLY A 230 4.25 -3.95 -1.21
CA GLY A 230 5.34 -4.24 -2.15
C GLY A 230 4.83 -4.68 -3.53
N ARG A 231 3.61 -5.22 -3.62
CA ARG A 231 3.03 -5.73 -4.88
C ARG A 231 1.84 -4.93 -5.36
N ALA A 232 1.01 -4.47 -4.43
CA ALA A 232 -0.18 -3.70 -4.75
C ALA A 232 -0.43 -2.62 -3.69
N SER A 233 -1.16 -1.59 -4.09
CA SER A 233 -1.60 -0.51 -3.21
C SER A 233 -3.10 -0.55 -2.97
N VAL A 234 -3.55 -0.11 -1.79
CA VAL A 234 -4.98 0.06 -1.48
C VAL A 234 -5.21 1.29 -0.62
N GLN A 235 -6.32 1.98 -0.86
CA GLN A 235 -6.80 3.03 0.03
C GLN A 235 -7.52 2.42 1.24
N ALA A 236 -7.17 2.89 2.42
CA ALA A 236 -7.79 2.51 3.68
C ALA A 236 -8.39 3.77 4.34
N ALA A 237 -9.71 3.79 4.52
CA ALA A 237 -10.46 4.92 5.03
C ALA A 237 -10.77 4.75 6.52
N ALA A 238 -10.33 5.72 7.33
CA ALA A 238 -10.70 5.81 8.73
C ALA A 238 -11.70 6.95 8.95
N PHE A 239 -12.85 6.63 9.52
CA PHE A 239 -13.91 7.59 9.83
C PHE A 239 -13.80 8.07 11.28
N GLU A 240 -13.38 9.32 11.46
CA GLU A 240 -13.37 10.05 12.73
C GLU A 240 -14.12 11.39 12.58
N GLY A 241 -14.61 11.94 13.67
CA GLY A 241 -15.50 13.10 13.67
C GLY A 241 -14.77 14.42 13.41
N GLY A 242 -14.42 14.71 12.17
CA GLY A 242 -13.90 16.02 11.73
C GLY A 242 -12.42 16.29 11.99
N GLU A 243 -11.74 15.41 12.74
CA GLU A 243 -10.30 15.46 12.97
C GLU A 243 -9.57 14.32 12.23
N ARG A 244 -8.24 14.46 12.07
CA ARG A 244 -7.39 13.45 11.44
C ARG A 244 -7.39 12.17 12.26
N ALA A 245 -7.79 11.06 11.65
CA ALA A 245 -7.70 9.74 12.26
C ALA A 245 -6.23 9.33 12.44
N TYR A 246 -5.88 8.65 13.53
CA TYR A 246 -4.53 8.11 13.81
C TYR A 246 -3.41 9.14 13.61
N PRO A 247 -3.42 10.27 14.36
CA PRO A 247 -2.44 11.35 14.19
C PRO A 247 -0.98 10.91 14.40
N GLU A 248 -0.75 9.82 15.13
CA GLU A 248 0.55 9.21 15.40
C GLU A 248 1.16 8.47 14.19
N VAL A 249 0.34 8.07 13.21
CA VAL A 249 0.79 7.39 11.99
C VAL A 249 1.27 8.44 10.98
N ARG A 250 2.43 8.22 10.39
CA ARG A 250 3.03 9.08 9.37
C ARG A 250 3.28 8.30 8.08
N VAL A 251 3.57 9.01 7.00
CA VAL A 251 4.13 8.40 5.79
C VAL A 251 5.44 7.68 6.16
N ASP A 252 5.71 6.58 5.48
CA ASP A 252 6.78 5.60 5.73
C ASP A 252 6.63 4.75 7.01
N ASP A 253 5.56 4.92 7.78
CA ASP A 253 5.25 3.99 8.87
C ASP A 253 4.73 2.66 8.33
N VAL A 254 5.17 1.58 8.95
CA VAL A 254 4.61 0.25 8.70
C VAL A 254 3.42 0.07 9.62
N VAL A 255 2.26 -0.20 9.06
CA VAL A 255 1.02 -0.37 9.82
C VAL A 255 0.41 -1.75 9.63
N ARG A 256 -0.28 -2.20 10.67
CA ARG A 256 -1.23 -3.31 10.64
C ARG A 256 -2.63 -2.72 10.63
N VAL A 257 -3.43 -3.08 9.64
CA VAL A 257 -4.80 -2.60 9.48
C VAL A 257 -5.75 -3.79 9.49
N ILE A 258 -6.74 -3.73 10.37
CA ILE A 258 -7.92 -4.59 10.31
C ILE A 258 -9.08 -3.75 9.80
N GLY A 259 -9.72 -4.22 8.74
CA GLY A 259 -10.83 -3.50 8.16
C GLY A 259 -11.72 -4.36 7.29
N ILE A 260 -12.82 -3.76 6.82
CA ILE A 260 -13.77 -4.42 5.92
C ILE A 260 -13.44 -4.00 4.49
N VAL A 261 -13.24 -4.97 3.60
CA VAL A 261 -13.03 -4.67 2.18
C VAL A 261 -14.35 -4.24 1.55
N LYS A 262 -14.36 -3.06 0.94
CA LYS A 262 -15.50 -2.52 0.19
C LYS A 262 -15.07 -2.16 -1.23
N ARG A 263 -16.06 -2.06 -2.11
CA ARG A 263 -15.88 -1.53 -3.46
C ARG A 263 -16.58 -0.17 -3.52
N ARG A 264 -15.83 0.87 -3.87
CA ARG A 264 -16.32 2.24 -4.02
C ARG A 264 -15.85 2.77 -5.38
N GLU A 265 -16.76 3.25 -6.22
CA GLU A 265 -16.44 3.79 -7.55
C GLU A 265 -15.57 2.83 -8.40
N ASN A 266 -15.92 1.53 -8.38
CA ASN A 266 -15.19 0.42 -9.02
C ASN A 266 -13.77 0.15 -8.49
N LYS A 267 -13.33 0.79 -7.42
CA LYS A 267 -12.04 0.55 -6.76
C LYS A 267 -12.20 -0.13 -5.41
N LEU A 268 -11.20 -0.91 -5.02
CA LEU A 268 -11.15 -1.55 -3.70
C LEU A 268 -10.70 -0.53 -2.65
N GLN A 269 -11.39 -0.54 -1.52
CA GLN A 269 -11.06 0.29 -0.36
C GLN A 269 -11.26 -0.53 0.91
N ILE A 270 -10.41 -0.33 1.90
CA ILE A 270 -10.57 -0.92 3.24
C ILE A 270 -11.21 0.12 4.15
N GLU A 271 -12.35 -0.19 4.76
CA GLU A 271 -12.87 0.61 5.86
C GLU A 271 -12.17 0.18 7.15
N ILE A 272 -11.33 1.06 7.69
CA ILE A 272 -10.47 0.79 8.85
C ILE A 272 -11.35 0.65 10.09
N LEU A 273 -11.24 -0.51 10.76
CA LEU A 273 -11.78 -0.72 12.10
C LEU A 273 -10.70 -0.49 13.16
N GLU A 274 -9.48 -0.93 12.87
CA GLU A 274 -8.33 -0.86 13.75
C GLU A 274 -7.08 -0.66 12.90
N MET A 275 -6.23 0.28 13.30
CA MET A 275 -4.90 0.46 12.72
C MET A 275 -3.89 0.62 13.84
N GLU A 276 -2.75 -0.03 13.68
CA GLU A 276 -1.65 0.01 14.65
C GLU A 276 -0.33 0.18 13.90
N LYS A 277 0.51 1.10 14.38
CA LYS A 277 1.89 1.22 13.92
C LYS A 277 2.71 0.04 14.44
N LEU A 278 3.32 -0.71 13.52
CA LEU A 278 4.25 -1.78 13.86
C LEU A 278 5.63 -1.19 14.19
N LEU A 279 6.33 -1.81 15.13
CA LEU A 279 7.67 -1.41 15.58
C LEU A 279 8.57 -2.64 15.68
N GLY A 280 9.88 -2.42 15.67
CA GLY A 280 10.88 -3.48 15.86
C GLY A 280 10.97 -4.45 14.68
N GLU A 281 11.16 -5.73 14.98
CA GLU A 281 11.42 -6.80 14.00
C GLU A 281 10.27 -6.96 12.99
N GLU A 282 9.01 -6.93 13.45
CA GLU A 282 7.85 -7.06 12.56
C GLU A 282 7.79 -5.94 11.51
N ALA A 283 8.09 -4.70 11.92
CA ALA A 283 8.13 -3.57 11.00
C ALA A 283 9.29 -3.69 10.00
N TYR A 284 10.46 -4.11 10.49
CA TYR A 284 11.65 -4.30 9.65
C TYR A 284 11.42 -5.37 8.57
N GLU A 285 10.84 -6.53 8.92
CA GLU A 285 10.54 -7.59 7.96
C GLU A 285 9.58 -7.14 6.86
N VAL A 286 8.51 -6.43 7.24
CA VAL A 286 7.54 -5.91 6.27
C VAL A 286 8.21 -4.87 5.36
N ARG A 287 8.96 -3.93 5.93
CA ARG A 287 9.65 -2.89 5.17
C ARG A 287 10.66 -3.48 4.19
N LYS A 288 11.54 -4.37 4.65
CA LYS A 288 12.53 -5.05 3.81
C LYS A 288 11.88 -5.80 2.64
N ARG A 289 10.75 -6.46 2.89
CA ARG A 289 9.99 -7.15 1.84
C ARG A 289 9.38 -6.17 0.84
N VAL A 290 8.81 -5.07 1.31
CA VAL A 290 8.25 -4.00 0.45
C VAL A 290 9.35 -3.42 -0.43
N GLU A 291 10.48 -3.03 0.15
CA GLU A 291 11.64 -2.47 -0.57
C GLU A 291 12.18 -3.45 -1.63
N ALA A 292 12.32 -4.74 -1.30
CA ALA A 292 12.81 -5.73 -2.26
C ALA A 292 11.86 -5.95 -3.46
N GLU A 293 10.54 -5.90 -3.23
CA GLU A 293 9.57 -6.02 -4.31
C GLU A 293 9.51 -4.75 -5.17
N ILE A 294 9.64 -3.56 -4.56
CA ILE A 294 9.77 -2.28 -5.28
C ILE A 294 11.02 -2.32 -6.17
N GLU A 295 12.18 -2.67 -5.62
CA GLU A 295 13.44 -2.73 -6.36
C GLU A 295 13.34 -3.63 -7.60
N ARG A 296 12.70 -4.80 -7.45
CA ARG A 296 12.44 -5.73 -8.55
C ARG A 296 11.48 -5.15 -9.60
N ALA A 297 10.44 -4.46 -9.17
CA ALA A 297 9.45 -3.86 -10.07
C ALA A 297 9.99 -2.62 -10.82
N CYS A 298 10.99 -1.95 -10.25
CA CYS A 298 11.62 -0.77 -10.83
C CYS A 298 12.60 -1.08 -11.95
N GLU A 299 12.98 -2.35 -12.17
CA GLU A 299 13.88 -2.71 -13.25
C GLU A 299 13.28 -2.30 -14.62
N PRO A 300 13.95 -1.44 -15.41
CA PRO A 300 13.40 -0.94 -16.67
C PRO A 300 13.31 -2.03 -17.75
N ASP A 301 12.35 -1.91 -18.66
CA ASP A 301 12.21 -2.83 -19.78
C ASP A 301 12.90 -2.26 -21.03
N PHE A 302 14.11 -2.74 -21.33
CA PHE A 302 14.86 -2.28 -22.50
C PHE A 302 14.65 -3.19 -23.71
N ARG A 303 13.97 -2.66 -24.72
CA ARG A 303 13.61 -3.37 -25.96
C ARG A 303 14.46 -2.97 -27.16
N GLY A 304 15.56 -2.28 -26.92
CA GLY A 304 16.34 -1.58 -27.95
C GLY A 304 15.81 -0.17 -28.23
N PHE A 305 16.72 0.69 -28.70
CA PHE A 305 16.38 2.04 -29.18
C PHE A 305 15.54 1.97 -30.46
N LEU A 306 14.83 3.06 -30.78
CA LEU A 306 14.04 3.15 -32.00
C LEU A 306 14.90 3.22 -33.26
N ILE A 307 16.12 3.75 -33.13
CA ILE A 307 17.12 3.82 -34.19
C ILE A 307 18.42 3.14 -33.74
N GLU A 308 19.20 2.65 -34.69
CA GLU A 308 20.59 2.24 -34.44
C GLU A 308 21.46 3.50 -34.32
N SER A 309 22.12 3.69 -33.17
CA SER A 309 23.00 4.83 -32.89
C SER A 309 24.05 4.44 -31.86
N GLU A 310 25.33 4.73 -32.13
CA GLU A 310 26.42 4.49 -31.19
C GLU A 310 26.33 5.41 -29.96
N VAL A 311 25.85 6.64 -30.14
CA VAL A 311 25.66 7.62 -29.04
C VAL A 311 24.58 7.14 -28.07
N LEU A 312 23.43 6.66 -28.58
CA LEU A 312 22.36 6.13 -27.71
C LEU A 312 22.83 4.88 -26.96
N GLU A 313 23.54 3.96 -27.63
CA GLU A 313 24.11 2.78 -26.97
C GLU A 313 25.14 3.15 -25.89
N ALA A 314 25.93 4.22 -26.09
CA ALA A 314 26.84 4.72 -25.07
C ALA A 314 26.10 5.38 -23.88
N LEU A 315 24.96 6.03 -24.11
CA LEU A 315 24.12 6.64 -23.05
C LEU A 315 23.21 5.64 -22.32
N LYS A 316 23.07 4.43 -22.86
CA LYS A 316 22.11 3.42 -22.40
C LYS A 316 22.13 3.16 -20.90
N GLU A 317 23.32 2.98 -20.32
CA GLU A 317 23.44 2.66 -18.89
C GLU A 317 22.91 3.80 -18.01
N ASP A 318 23.15 5.06 -18.39
CA ASP A 318 22.64 6.20 -17.63
C ASP A 318 21.14 6.42 -17.87
N MET A 319 20.64 6.20 -19.08
CA MET A 319 19.21 6.20 -19.37
C MET A 319 18.45 5.12 -18.57
N LEU A 320 19.03 3.92 -18.42
CA LEU A 320 18.46 2.85 -17.60
C LEU A 320 18.39 3.25 -16.12
N LYS A 321 19.46 3.86 -15.59
CA LYS A 321 19.46 4.37 -14.21
C LYS A 321 18.38 5.44 -14.01
N VAL A 322 18.25 6.38 -14.95
CA VAL A 322 17.20 7.40 -14.91
C VAL A 322 15.81 6.76 -14.95
N ALA A 323 15.56 5.84 -15.90
CA ALA A 323 14.28 5.14 -15.98
C ALA A 323 13.95 4.39 -14.68
N LYS A 324 14.94 3.73 -14.07
CA LYS A 324 14.80 3.01 -12.81
C LYS A 324 14.46 3.96 -11.65
N GLU A 325 15.13 5.10 -11.56
CA GLU A 325 14.89 6.09 -10.51
C GLU A 325 13.50 6.74 -10.65
N LEU A 326 13.07 7.04 -11.87
CA LEU A 326 11.72 7.55 -12.13
C LEU A 326 10.64 6.51 -11.75
N LYS A 327 10.85 5.24 -12.10
CA LYS A 327 9.95 4.15 -11.67
C LYS A 327 9.91 4.07 -10.14
N LYS A 328 11.07 4.12 -9.49
CA LYS A 328 11.20 4.06 -8.03
C LYS A 328 10.45 5.19 -7.34
N ALA A 329 10.58 6.42 -7.85
CA ALA A 329 9.83 7.56 -7.33
C ALA A 329 8.32 7.29 -7.34
N ILE A 330 7.78 6.74 -8.44
CA ILE A 330 6.36 6.37 -8.52
C ILE A 330 6.00 5.26 -7.52
N TYR A 331 6.77 4.17 -7.45
CA TYR A 331 6.47 3.07 -6.51
C TYR A 331 6.53 3.50 -5.04
N GLU A 332 7.40 4.44 -4.70
CA GLU A 332 7.57 4.96 -3.33
C GLU A 332 6.64 6.13 -2.99
N SER A 333 5.72 6.48 -3.91
CA SER A 333 4.86 7.68 -3.82
C SER A 333 5.64 8.97 -3.59
N ARG A 334 6.83 9.08 -4.18
CA ARG A 334 7.61 10.31 -4.24
C ARG A 334 7.18 11.14 -5.45
N PRO A 335 6.73 12.40 -5.25
CA PRO A 335 6.38 13.26 -6.37
C PRO A 335 7.55 13.48 -7.33
N VAL A 336 7.26 13.57 -8.62
CA VAL A 336 8.20 13.87 -9.69
C VAL A 336 7.80 15.20 -10.32
N ILE A 337 8.71 16.18 -10.25
CA ILE A 337 8.57 17.46 -10.95
C ILE A 337 9.36 17.37 -12.24
N ILE A 338 8.66 17.46 -13.38
CA ILE A 338 9.29 17.50 -14.71
C ILE A 338 9.33 18.96 -15.13
N ARG A 339 10.50 19.60 -15.04
CA ARG A 339 10.73 20.98 -15.46
C ARG A 339 11.35 20.98 -16.84
N HIS A 340 10.76 21.66 -17.82
CA HIS A 340 11.32 21.69 -19.17
C HIS A 340 11.34 23.07 -19.80
N HIS A 341 12.24 23.29 -20.76
CA HIS A 341 12.26 24.50 -21.58
C HIS A 341 10.99 24.62 -22.45
N TRP A 342 10.63 25.86 -22.78
CA TRP A 342 9.31 26.21 -23.33
C TRP A 342 9.32 26.36 -24.84
N ASP A 343 9.77 25.32 -25.51
CA ASP A 343 9.83 25.16 -26.96
C ASP A 343 9.30 23.77 -27.38
N ALA A 344 9.48 23.42 -28.66
CA ALA A 344 9.06 22.13 -29.17
C ALA A 344 9.85 20.95 -28.56
N ASP A 345 11.17 21.07 -28.39
CA ASP A 345 12.02 19.98 -27.87
C ASP A 345 11.71 19.67 -26.40
N GLY A 346 11.87 20.68 -25.53
CA GLY A 346 11.59 20.57 -24.11
C GLY A 346 10.15 20.12 -23.84
N THR A 347 9.17 20.63 -24.60
CA THR A 347 7.77 20.20 -24.45
C THR A 347 7.56 18.74 -24.86
N CYS A 348 8.17 18.28 -25.95
CA CYS A 348 8.09 16.89 -26.36
C CYS A 348 8.72 15.96 -25.32
N GLY A 349 9.91 16.30 -24.81
CA GLY A 349 10.57 15.52 -23.77
C GLY A 349 9.78 15.49 -22.46
N GLY A 350 9.30 16.66 -22.01
CA GLY A 350 8.49 16.78 -20.81
C GLY A 350 7.17 15.99 -20.88
N VAL A 351 6.49 16.02 -22.04
CA VAL A 351 5.24 15.27 -22.25
C VAL A 351 5.50 13.77 -22.38
N ALA A 352 6.61 13.34 -22.99
CA ALA A 352 6.99 11.93 -23.07
C ALA A 352 7.10 11.31 -21.67
N LEU A 353 7.86 11.95 -20.78
CA LEU A 353 8.00 11.51 -19.40
C LEU A 353 6.67 11.62 -18.62
N GLU A 354 5.92 12.72 -18.77
CA GLU A 354 4.62 12.91 -18.12
C GLU A 354 3.66 11.75 -18.45
N LYS A 355 3.55 11.38 -19.73
CA LYS A 355 2.68 10.29 -20.19
C LYS A 355 3.14 8.94 -19.68
N ALA A 356 4.45 8.65 -19.76
CA ALA A 356 4.99 7.37 -19.33
C ALA A 356 4.83 7.16 -17.82
N LEU A 357 5.08 8.20 -17.02
CA LEU A 357 4.91 8.15 -15.57
C LEU A 357 3.45 8.13 -15.16
N THR A 358 2.58 8.88 -15.84
CA THR A 358 1.13 8.82 -15.58
C THR A 358 0.57 7.42 -15.85
N ASP A 359 0.98 6.80 -16.96
CA ASP A 359 0.59 5.43 -17.32
C ASP A 359 1.11 4.41 -16.29
N LEU A 360 2.34 4.59 -15.78
CA LEU A 360 2.85 3.79 -14.66
C LEU A 360 2.04 4.01 -13.38
N VAL A 361 1.72 5.26 -13.03
CA VAL A 361 0.92 5.59 -11.85
C VAL A 361 -0.43 4.90 -11.90
N GLU A 362 -1.11 4.92 -13.05
CA GLU A 362 -2.42 4.29 -13.22
C GLU A 362 -2.37 2.75 -13.10
N ARG A 363 -1.23 2.12 -13.40
CA ARG A 363 -1.03 0.68 -13.19
C ARG A 363 -0.70 0.31 -11.75
N VAL A 364 0.03 1.17 -11.03
CA VAL A 364 0.61 0.85 -9.71
C VAL A 364 -0.27 1.35 -8.56
N HIS A 365 -0.87 2.54 -8.72
CA HIS A 365 -1.62 3.21 -7.67
C HIS A 365 -3.12 2.98 -7.80
N SER A 366 -3.72 2.54 -6.69
CA SER A 366 -5.18 2.43 -6.61
C SER A 366 -5.87 3.80 -6.56
N ASP A 367 -5.20 4.88 -6.18
CA ASP A 367 -5.76 6.23 -6.17
C ASP A 367 -5.82 6.83 -7.58
N SER A 368 -7.02 7.23 -8.07
CA SER A 368 -7.16 7.86 -9.39
C SER A 368 -6.55 9.25 -9.46
N GLU A 369 -6.42 9.91 -8.30
CA GLU A 369 -5.88 11.26 -8.22
C GLU A 369 -4.35 11.25 -8.11
N ALA A 370 -3.72 10.08 -7.94
CA ALA A 370 -2.27 9.92 -7.79
C ALA A 370 -1.48 10.61 -8.89
N LYS A 371 -1.95 10.53 -10.13
CA LYS A 371 -1.27 11.17 -11.27
C LYS A 371 -1.16 12.68 -11.15
N TYR A 372 -2.09 13.34 -10.44
CA TYR A 372 -2.11 14.81 -10.34
C TYR A 372 -1.14 15.33 -9.28
N TYR A 373 -0.88 14.57 -8.21
CA TYR A 373 0.07 14.96 -7.17
C TYR A 373 1.45 14.32 -7.34
N LEU A 374 1.55 13.13 -7.96
CA LEU A 374 2.83 12.45 -8.19
C LEU A 374 3.56 12.90 -9.45
N VAL A 375 2.87 13.37 -10.49
CA VAL A 375 3.52 13.76 -11.76
C VAL A 375 3.16 15.20 -12.07
N LYS A 376 4.08 16.11 -11.80
CA LYS A 376 3.89 17.56 -11.98
C LYS A 376 4.79 18.07 -13.10
N ARG A 377 4.23 18.25 -14.29
CA ARG A 377 4.94 18.96 -15.37
C ARG A 377 4.87 20.47 -15.12
N ARG A 378 6.03 21.12 -15.24
CA ARG A 378 6.31 22.54 -14.98
C ARG A 378 7.28 23.04 -16.05
N VAL A 379 7.34 24.36 -16.26
CA VAL A 379 8.03 24.90 -17.42
C VAL A 379 8.83 26.15 -17.17
N SER A 380 9.94 26.24 -17.89
CA SER A 380 10.90 27.32 -17.78
C SER A 380 10.96 28.07 -19.10
N ARG A 381 10.74 29.38 -19.06
CA ARG A 381 10.82 30.24 -20.25
C ARG A 381 12.25 30.62 -20.59
N ALA A 382 13.09 30.73 -19.56
CA ALA A 382 14.52 30.85 -19.75
C ALA A 382 15.12 29.49 -20.12
N PRO A 383 16.25 29.48 -20.84
CA PRO A 383 17.03 28.28 -21.15
C PRO A 383 17.86 27.82 -19.93
N PHE A 384 17.31 27.98 -18.73
CA PHE A 384 17.84 27.50 -17.45
C PHE A 384 16.72 27.56 -16.40
N TYR A 385 16.92 26.93 -15.25
CA TYR A 385 15.96 26.92 -14.15
C TYR A 385 16.06 28.22 -13.33
N GLU A 386 15.15 29.16 -13.58
CA GLU A 386 15.14 30.44 -12.88
C GLU A 386 14.85 30.29 -11.37
N LEU A 387 15.44 31.17 -10.55
CA LEU A 387 15.21 31.17 -9.11
C LEU A 387 13.74 31.43 -8.72
N GLU A 388 13.03 32.28 -9.48
CA GLU A 388 11.59 32.50 -9.25
C GLU A 388 10.81 31.20 -9.39
N ASP A 389 11.17 30.41 -10.39
CA ASP A 389 10.53 29.15 -10.71
C ASP A 389 10.83 28.05 -9.67
N VAL A 390 12.07 27.99 -9.18
CA VAL A 390 12.47 27.09 -8.09
C VAL A 390 11.75 27.44 -6.79
N VAL A 391 11.71 28.71 -6.42
CA VAL A 391 11.09 29.15 -5.16
C VAL A 391 9.62 28.74 -5.15
N ARG A 392 8.90 28.92 -6.27
CA ARG A 392 7.50 28.49 -6.39
C ARG A 392 7.34 26.98 -6.25
N ASP A 393 8.12 26.20 -7.01
CA ASP A 393 7.99 24.75 -7.00
C ASP A 393 8.36 24.14 -5.64
N LEU A 394 9.35 24.71 -4.98
CA LEU A 394 9.78 24.29 -3.66
C LEU A 394 8.72 24.64 -2.60
N ASP A 395 8.17 25.86 -2.62
CA ASP A 395 7.12 26.28 -1.69
C ASP A 395 5.89 25.35 -1.78
N GLU A 396 5.40 25.09 -3.00
CA GLU A 396 4.30 24.14 -3.23
C GLU A 396 4.64 22.73 -2.72
N SER A 397 5.87 22.26 -2.92
CA SER A 397 6.31 20.94 -2.47
C SER A 397 6.38 20.84 -0.94
N LEU A 398 6.84 21.90 -0.26
CA LEU A 398 6.91 21.95 1.20
C LEU A 398 5.52 22.03 1.84
N GLU A 399 4.57 22.74 1.21
CA GLU A 399 3.17 22.71 1.65
C GLU A 399 2.58 21.29 1.57
N ASP A 400 2.85 20.55 0.50
CA ASP A 400 2.39 19.17 0.33
C ASP A 400 3.01 18.22 1.37
N VAL A 401 4.31 18.40 1.68
CA VAL A 401 4.98 17.68 2.77
C VAL A 401 4.29 17.95 4.11
N GLU A 402 3.97 19.20 4.42
CA GLU A 402 3.33 19.56 5.69
C GLU A 402 1.88 19.05 5.78
N ARG A 403 1.09 19.19 4.71
CA ARG A 403 -0.34 18.85 4.70
C ARG A 403 -0.61 17.36 4.53
N HIS A 404 0.18 16.68 3.71
CA HIS A 404 -0.08 15.31 3.25
C HIS A 404 0.99 14.32 3.69
N GLY A 405 2.12 14.81 4.23
CA GLY A 405 3.27 13.97 4.55
C GLY A 405 4.00 13.49 3.31
N ASP A 406 3.80 14.16 2.17
CA ASP A 406 4.44 13.79 0.91
C ASP A 406 5.97 13.85 1.05
N LYS A 407 6.65 13.05 0.23
CA LYS A 407 8.10 13.09 0.15
C LYS A 407 8.57 14.31 -0.62
N ILE A 408 9.76 14.79 -0.30
CA ILE A 408 10.43 15.81 -1.11
C ILE A 408 10.59 15.27 -2.54
N PRO A 409 10.26 16.04 -3.58
CA PRO A 409 10.18 15.54 -4.93
C PRO A 409 11.53 15.08 -5.49
N LEU A 410 11.46 14.21 -6.49
CA LEU A 410 12.51 14.04 -7.50
C LEU A 410 12.28 15.11 -8.58
N VAL A 411 13.29 15.91 -8.88
CA VAL A 411 13.22 16.94 -9.93
C VAL A 411 13.92 16.43 -11.18
N VAL A 412 13.26 16.56 -12.32
CA VAL A 412 13.78 16.18 -13.64
C VAL A 412 13.81 17.42 -14.51
N LEU A 413 15.00 17.90 -14.83
CA LEU A 413 15.23 18.99 -15.77
C LEU A 413 15.36 18.39 -17.16
N VAL A 414 14.54 18.89 -18.09
CA VAL A 414 14.50 18.45 -19.49
C VAL A 414 14.80 19.65 -20.37
N ASP A 415 15.76 19.51 -21.28
CA ASP A 415 16.16 20.58 -22.19
C ASP A 415 16.64 21.86 -21.50
N ASN A 416 17.18 21.69 -20.29
CA ASN A 416 17.78 22.69 -19.41
C ASN A 416 18.56 21.90 -18.34
N GLY A 417 19.38 22.56 -17.51
CA GLY A 417 19.99 21.92 -16.35
C GLY A 417 21.43 21.47 -16.55
N SER A 418 22.06 21.76 -17.69
CA SER A 418 23.48 21.46 -17.95
C SER A 418 24.42 22.66 -17.77
N GLY A 419 23.88 23.87 -17.57
CA GLY A 419 24.67 25.11 -17.48
C GLY A 419 24.95 25.55 -16.05
N LEU A 420 26.00 26.37 -15.85
CA LEU A 420 26.29 27.00 -14.56
C LEU A 420 25.13 27.86 -14.03
N GLU A 421 24.31 28.39 -14.92
CA GLU A 421 23.10 29.17 -14.61
C GLU A 421 22.06 28.36 -13.83
N ASP A 422 22.05 27.03 -13.97
CA ASP A 422 21.13 26.13 -13.25
C ASP A 422 21.61 25.80 -11.83
N VAL A 423 22.91 25.95 -11.53
CA VAL A 423 23.51 25.54 -10.26
C VAL A 423 22.83 26.17 -9.03
N PRO A 424 22.52 27.49 -9.00
CA PRO A 424 21.82 28.08 -7.86
C PRO A 424 20.45 27.42 -7.59
N ALA A 425 19.72 27.13 -8.66
CA ALA A 425 18.41 26.48 -8.63
C ALA A 425 18.49 25.04 -8.12
N ILE A 426 19.41 24.24 -8.69
CA ILE A 426 19.65 22.85 -8.31
C ILE A 426 20.05 22.77 -6.82
N ARG A 427 21.02 23.61 -6.40
CA ARG A 427 21.50 23.62 -5.01
C ARG A 427 20.41 23.94 -4.02
N GLN A 428 19.46 24.80 -4.37
CA GLN A 428 18.35 25.12 -3.48
C GLN A 428 17.48 23.89 -3.23
N PHE A 429 17.13 23.11 -4.25
CA PHE A 429 16.40 21.84 -4.08
C PHE A 429 17.18 20.82 -3.24
N LEU A 430 18.48 20.65 -3.51
CA LEU A 430 19.34 19.74 -2.75
C LEU A 430 19.35 20.06 -1.25
N LEU A 431 19.34 21.35 -0.87
CA LEU A 431 19.31 21.77 0.54
C LEU A 431 18.07 21.28 1.30
N PHE A 432 16.96 21.07 0.59
CA PHE A 432 15.71 20.53 1.15
C PHE A 432 15.61 19.01 1.00
N GLY A 433 16.64 18.34 0.47
CA GLY A 433 16.69 16.89 0.32
C GLY A 433 16.03 16.35 -0.95
N ALA A 434 15.83 17.19 -1.97
CA ALA A 434 15.44 16.71 -3.29
C ALA A 434 16.65 16.09 -4.00
N ASP A 435 16.38 15.16 -4.90
CA ASP A 435 17.34 14.70 -5.89
C ASP A 435 17.00 15.33 -7.23
N VAL A 436 18.01 15.64 -8.04
CA VAL A 436 17.84 16.30 -9.34
C VAL A 436 18.48 15.46 -10.44
N ILE A 437 17.73 15.22 -11.52
CA ILE A 437 18.19 14.56 -12.74
C ILE A 437 18.13 15.57 -13.89
N THR A 438 19.15 15.60 -14.74
CA THR A 438 19.15 16.39 -15.98
C THR A 438 19.14 15.46 -17.19
N ILE A 439 18.26 15.74 -18.15
CA ILE A 439 18.21 15.13 -19.49
C ILE A 439 18.24 16.28 -20.49
N ASP A 440 19.39 16.51 -21.09
CA ASP A 440 19.63 17.73 -21.86
C ASP A 440 20.66 17.45 -22.95
N HIS A 441 20.66 18.31 -23.97
CA HIS A 441 21.51 18.22 -25.15
C HIS A 441 22.36 19.47 -25.38
N HIS A 442 22.27 20.48 -24.51
CA HIS A 442 23.18 21.63 -24.51
C HIS A 442 24.58 21.24 -24.03
N PHE A 443 25.60 22.03 -24.37
CA PHE A 443 26.97 21.73 -23.95
C PHE A 443 27.10 21.80 -22.42
N PRO A 444 27.55 20.72 -21.74
CA PRO A 444 27.51 20.66 -20.29
C PRO A 444 28.71 21.33 -19.62
N ASP A 445 28.46 22.06 -18.55
CA ASP A 445 29.49 22.55 -17.62
C ASP A 445 29.83 21.46 -16.58
N GLU A 446 31.11 21.11 -16.45
CA GLU A 446 31.57 20.01 -15.57
C GLU A 446 31.19 20.20 -14.10
N GLU A 447 31.02 21.44 -13.63
CA GLU A 447 30.65 21.71 -12.23
C GLU A 447 29.24 21.18 -11.91
N VAL A 448 28.33 21.19 -12.87
CA VAL A 448 26.91 20.85 -12.68
C VAL A 448 26.74 19.38 -12.27
N ASP A 449 27.57 18.49 -12.82
CA ASP A 449 27.56 17.05 -12.54
C ASP A 449 27.69 16.72 -11.05
N SER A 450 28.38 17.56 -10.27
CA SER A 450 28.59 17.34 -8.84
C SER A 450 27.31 17.48 -8.00
N TYR A 451 26.26 18.08 -8.56
CA TYR A 451 24.99 18.36 -7.92
C TYR A 451 23.85 17.45 -8.42
N LEU A 452 24.06 16.72 -9.51
CA LEU A 452 23.03 15.90 -10.13
C LEU A 452 23.14 14.44 -9.69
N LEU A 453 21.99 13.80 -9.52
CA LEU A 453 21.92 12.36 -9.29
C LEU A 453 22.32 11.60 -10.57
N TYR A 454 21.78 12.03 -11.71
CA TYR A 454 22.14 11.55 -13.04
C TYR A 454 22.09 12.71 -14.04
N HIS A 455 22.96 12.65 -15.05
CA HIS A 455 23.03 13.63 -16.12
C HIS A 455 23.17 12.90 -17.46
N VAL A 456 22.07 12.80 -18.20
CA VAL A 456 22.03 12.20 -19.53
C VAL A 456 22.24 13.32 -20.54
N ASN A 457 23.40 13.31 -21.21
CA ASN A 457 23.77 14.32 -22.19
C ASN A 457 24.70 13.74 -23.27
N PRO A 458 24.39 13.89 -24.57
CA PRO A 458 25.14 13.28 -25.67
C PRO A 458 26.61 13.72 -25.73
N TYR A 459 26.94 14.95 -25.32
CA TYR A 459 28.32 15.43 -25.33
C TYR A 459 29.23 14.60 -24.41
N LYS A 460 28.68 13.98 -23.36
CA LYS A 460 29.45 13.17 -22.38
C LYS A 460 29.96 11.85 -22.96
N VAL A 461 29.41 11.43 -24.10
CA VAL A 461 29.79 10.19 -24.80
C VAL A 461 30.34 10.45 -26.21
N GLY A 462 30.67 11.71 -26.54
CA GLY A 462 31.18 12.10 -27.85
C GLY A 462 30.13 12.29 -28.94
N GLY A 463 28.84 12.38 -28.56
CA GLY A 463 27.77 12.85 -29.43
C GLY A 463 27.72 14.38 -29.52
N ASP A 464 26.59 14.89 -30.00
CA ASP A 464 26.35 16.33 -30.20
C ASP A 464 24.90 16.71 -29.89
N SER A 465 24.57 18.00 -30.06
CA SER A 465 23.23 18.54 -29.81
C SER A 465 22.15 18.04 -30.77
N ASN A 466 22.45 17.28 -31.84
CA ASN A 466 21.38 16.74 -32.70
C ASN A 466 20.54 15.68 -31.98
N TYR A 467 21.09 15.08 -30.92
CA TYR A 467 20.35 14.20 -30.00
C TYR A 467 19.52 15.03 -29.03
N THR A 468 18.44 15.63 -29.52
CA THR A 468 17.58 16.55 -28.77
C THR A 468 17.04 15.92 -27.48
N SER A 469 16.72 16.75 -26.50
CA SER A 469 16.23 16.30 -25.19
C SER A 469 14.94 15.48 -25.32
N GLY A 470 14.08 15.83 -26.28
CA GLY A 470 12.89 15.09 -26.66
C GLY A 470 13.18 13.67 -27.16
N VAL A 471 14.24 13.46 -27.95
CA VAL A 471 14.69 12.11 -28.36
C VAL A 471 15.10 11.30 -27.13
N LEU A 472 15.97 11.86 -26.28
CA LEU A 472 16.47 11.19 -25.08
C LEU A 472 15.33 10.82 -24.13
N CYS A 473 14.40 11.74 -23.89
CA CYS A 473 13.23 11.51 -23.05
C CYS A 473 12.27 10.47 -23.62
N VAL A 474 12.06 10.42 -24.94
CA VAL A 474 11.23 9.37 -25.57
C VAL A 474 11.85 8.00 -25.38
N GLU A 475 13.17 7.87 -25.56
CA GLU A 475 13.84 6.58 -25.33
C GLU A 475 13.79 6.13 -23.88
N ILE A 476 13.97 7.05 -22.92
CA ILE A 476 13.79 6.78 -21.48
C ILE A 476 12.32 6.40 -21.19
N ALA A 477 11.35 7.14 -21.74
CA ALA A 477 9.92 6.90 -21.55
C ALA A 477 9.50 5.49 -22.01
N ARG A 478 10.10 5.00 -23.11
CA ARG A 478 9.88 3.64 -23.62
C ARG A 478 10.39 2.54 -22.69
N MET A 479 11.31 2.85 -21.77
CA MET A 479 11.77 1.90 -20.75
C MET A 479 10.79 1.77 -19.57
N ILE A 480 9.80 2.68 -19.51
CA ILE A 480 8.80 2.81 -18.43
C ILE A 480 7.40 2.42 -18.91
N SER A 481 7.06 2.72 -20.17
CA SER A 481 5.71 2.63 -20.74
C SER A 481 5.71 2.06 -22.16
N ASP A 482 4.61 1.40 -22.51
CA ASP A 482 4.34 0.83 -23.85
C ASP A 482 3.63 1.79 -24.79
N LEU A 483 3.31 3.01 -24.33
CA LEU A 483 2.62 4.00 -25.14
C LEU A 483 3.45 4.38 -26.37
N ASP A 484 2.79 4.53 -27.52
CA ASP A 484 3.46 4.99 -28.74
C ASP A 484 3.70 6.51 -28.69
N MET A 485 4.97 6.88 -28.54
CA MET A 485 5.43 8.27 -28.46
C MET A 485 6.45 8.62 -29.56
N LYS A 486 6.60 7.79 -30.60
CA LYS A 486 7.62 7.97 -31.66
C LYS A 486 7.53 9.35 -32.34
N HIS A 487 6.30 9.86 -32.49
CA HIS A 487 6.05 11.16 -33.09
C HIS A 487 6.62 12.32 -32.26
N LEU A 488 6.77 12.20 -30.93
CA LEU A 488 7.35 13.25 -30.10
C LEU A 488 8.84 13.48 -30.41
N ALA A 489 9.61 12.40 -30.55
CA ALA A 489 11.01 12.46 -30.98
C ALA A 489 11.14 13.07 -32.39
N ALA A 490 10.19 12.80 -33.27
CA ALA A 490 10.18 13.37 -34.61
C ALA A 490 9.87 14.87 -34.60
N ILE A 491 8.91 15.31 -33.77
CA ILE A 491 8.57 16.74 -33.60
C ILE A 491 9.78 17.48 -33.03
N SER A 492 10.47 16.90 -32.04
CA SER A 492 11.64 17.54 -31.44
C SER A 492 12.80 17.69 -32.42
N VAL A 493 13.12 16.64 -33.18
CA VAL A 493 14.14 16.72 -34.25
C VAL A 493 13.83 17.82 -35.25
N VAL A 494 12.55 17.98 -35.65
CA VAL A 494 12.14 19.02 -36.58
C VAL A 494 12.14 20.41 -35.95
N GLY A 495 11.68 20.54 -34.70
CA GLY A 495 11.63 21.80 -33.94
C GLY A 495 13.03 22.41 -33.76
N ASP A 496 13.98 21.59 -33.32
CA ASP A 496 15.38 21.99 -33.11
C ASP A 496 16.22 22.00 -34.38
N ARG A 497 15.65 21.56 -35.50
CA ARG A 497 16.34 21.45 -36.79
C ARG A 497 17.58 20.55 -36.69
N ALA A 498 17.45 19.47 -35.92
CA ALA A 498 18.50 18.47 -35.78
C ALA A 498 18.68 17.67 -37.08
N GLU A 499 19.92 17.34 -37.39
CA GLU A 499 20.33 16.67 -38.63
C GLU A 499 21.11 15.38 -38.35
N GLY A 500 21.33 14.58 -39.39
CA GLY A 500 22.12 13.35 -39.30
C GLY A 500 21.27 12.10 -39.04
N GLU A 501 21.75 11.18 -38.21
CA GLU A 501 21.09 9.88 -38.02
C GLU A 501 19.76 9.96 -37.28
N VAL A 502 19.56 11.00 -36.46
CA VAL A 502 18.31 11.27 -35.74
C VAL A 502 17.14 11.59 -36.67
N GLU A 503 17.39 11.94 -37.93
CA GLU A 503 16.33 12.16 -38.92
C GLU A 503 15.52 10.87 -39.19
N ARG A 504 16.05 9.69 -38.85
CA ARG A 504 15.30 8.42 -38.90
C ARG A 504 14.05 8.44 -38.01
N TYR A 505 14.01 9.24 -36.95
CA TYR A 505 12.80 9.40 -36.12
C TYR A 505 11.64 10.02 -36.92
N ILE A 506 11.93 10.89 -37.90
CA ILE A 506 10.92 11.49 -38.79
C ILE A 506 10.26 10.38 -39.61
N GLU A 507 11.05 9.47 -40.20
CA GLU A 507 10.55 8.34 -40.97
C GLU A 507 9.69 7.39 -40.11
N LEU A 508 10.15 7.08 -38.90
CA LEU A 508 9.45 6.22 -37.94
C LEU A 508 8.11 6.80 -37.46
N SER A 509 7.96 8.13 -37.48
CA SER A 509 6.72 8.80 -37.06
C SER A 509 5.57 8.58 -38.05
N GLY A 510 5.87 8.27 -39.31
CA GLY A 510 4.89 8.20 -40.39
C GLY A 510 4.28 9.55 -40.80
N LYS A 511 4.82 10.68 -40.33
CA LYS A 511 4.39 12.05 -40.69
C LYS A 511 5.40 12.71 -41.63
N SER A 512 4.93 13.63 -42.47
CA SER A 512 5.81 14.46 -43.27
C SER A 512 6.53 15.51 -42.40
N ARG A 513 7.68 16.00 -42.86
CA ARG A 513 8.40 17.09 -42.17
C ARG A 513 7.56 18.35 -42.03
N GLU A 514 6.74 18.67 -43.02
CA GLU A 514 5.84 19.83 -42.99
C GLU A 514 4.80 19.67 -41.87
N GLU A 515 4.16 18.50 -41.76
CA GLU A 515 3.22 18.23 -40.67
C GLU A 515 3.89 18.29 -39.28
N LEU A 516 5.12 17.80 -39.15
CA LEU A 516 5.87 17.87 -37.89
C LEU A 516 6.26 19.31 -37.54
N ALA A 517 6.65 20.10 -38.53
CA ALA A 517 6.97 21.52 -38.36
C ALA A 517 5.74 22.33 -37.95
N ASP A 518 4.57 22.06 -38.56
CA ASP A 518 3.31 22.69 -38.17
C ASP A 518 2.95 22.37 -36.72
N ILE A 519 3.16 21.12 -36.28
CA ILE A 519 2.93 20.73 -34.87
C ILE A 519 3.91 21.46 -33.93
N ALA A 520 5.21 21.49 -34.26
CA ALA A 520 6.21 22.20 -33.47
C ALA A 520 5.87 23.69 -33.32
N LEU A 521 5.51 24.34 -34.44
CA LEU A 521 5.12 25.75 -34.46
C LEU A 521 3.85 26.00 -33.65
N ALA A 522 2.86 25.10 -33.72
CA ALA A 522 1.65 25.18 -32.93
C ALA A 522 1.94 25.08 -31.41
N VAL A 523 2.88 24.21 -31.00
CA VAL A 523 3.32 24.08 -29.61
C VAL A 523 3.97 25.38 -29.12
N GLU A 524 4.92 25.92 -29.88
CA GLU A 524 5.64 27.15 -29.52
C GLU A 524 4.71 28.37 -29.50
N TYR A 525 3.83 28.49 -30.50
CA TYR A 525 2.85 29.57 -30.58
C TYR A 525 1.90 29.55 -29.39
N GLU A 526 1.30 28.39 -29.08
CA GLU A 526 0.40 28.26 -27.93
C GLU A 526 1.16 28.49 -26.62
N GLY A 527 2.38 27.96 -26.52
CA GLY A 527 3.30 28.19 -25.41
C GLY A 527 3.48 29.69 -25.14
N PHE A 528 3.79 30.49 -26.15
CA PHE A 528 4.01 31.92 -25.99
C PHE A 528 2.87 32.64 -25.23
N TYR A 529 1.61 32.25 -25.49
CA TYR A 529 0.44 32.83 -24.81
C TYR A 529 0.16 32.24 -23.44
N LEU A 530 0.46 30.96 -23.22
CA LEU A 530 0.30 30.28 -21.94
C LEU A 530 1.27 30.77 -20.86
N ARG A 531 2.40 31.38 -21.26
CA ARG A 531 3.45 31.95 -20.40
C ARG A 531 4.06 30.94 -19.43
N PHE A 532 3.48 30.79 -18.25
CA PHE A 532 3.99 29.93 -17.17
C PHE A 532 3.10 28.68 -16.95
N ARG A 533 2.02 28.53 -17.71
CA ARG A 533 1.01 27.48 -17.50
C ARG A 533 1.20 26.32 -18.45
N THR A 534 1.65 25.18 -17.94
CA THR A 534 1.91 23.96 -18.72
C THR A 534 0.75 23.45 -19.60
N ALA A 535 -0.49 23.74 -19.19
CA ALA A 535 -1.74 23.44 -19.91
C ALA A 535 -1.78 22.04 -20.55
N SER A 536 -1.47 20.99 -19.77
CA SER A 536 -1.31 19.61 -20.29
C SER A 536 -2.44 19.15 -21.20
N GLN A 537 -3.70 19.46 -20.89
CA GLN A 537 -4.82 19.05 -21.75
C GLN A 537 -4.77 19.65 -23.16
N ILE A 538 -4.33 20.91 -23.31
CA ILE A 538 -4.21 21.57 -24.61
C ILE A 538 -2.99 21.03 -25.35
N MET A 539 -1.85 20.93 -24.65
CA MET A 539 -0.60 20.43 -25.23
C MET A 539 -0.74 18.97 -25.68
N HIS A 540 -1.43 18.13 -24.93
CA HIS A 540 -1.71 16.74 -25.33
C HIS A 540 -2.58 16.65 -26.59
N GLU A 541 -3.49 17.61 -26.82
CA GLU A 541 -4.28 17.66 -28.07
C GLU A 541 -3.41 18.10 -29.25
N ILE A 542 -2.58 19.13 -29.08
CA ILE A 542 -1.65 19.61 -30.12
C ILE A 542 -0.66 18.50 -30.49
N LEU A 543 -0.14 17.76 -29.51
CA LEU A 543 0.80 16.65 -29.74
C LEU A 543 0.13 15.35 -30.20
N GLY A 544 -1.20 15.30 -30.30
CA GLY A 544 -1.91 14.15 -30.91
C GLY A 544 -2.27 13.00 -29.96
N PHE A 545 -2.19 13.20 -28.64
CA PHE A 545 -2.70 12.26 -27.63
C PHE A 545 -4.21 12.38 -27.38
N GLY A 546 -4.83 13.44 -27.90
CA GLY A 546 -6.26 13.67 -27.78
C GLY A 546 -7.06 13.18 -28.98
N ARG A 547 -8.11 13.92 -29.33
CA ARG A 547 -8.96 13.56 -30.47
C ARG A 547 -8.30 13.97 -31.77
N GLN A 548 -8.13 13.03 -32.70
CA GLN A 548 -7.46 13.30 -33.99
C GLN A 548 -8.12 14.42 -34.80
N ASP A 549 -9.46 14.52 -34.80
CA ASP A 549 -10.16 15.61 -35.50
C ASP A 549 -9.95 16.99 -34.85
N ARG A 550 -9.67 17.02 -33.55
CA ARG A 550 -9.36 18.23 -32.79
C ARG A 550 -7.90 18.63 -33.00
N HIS A 551 -6.98 17.67 -32.90
CA HIS A 551 -5.55 17.82 -33.18
C HIS A 551 -5.31 18.52 -34.53
N VAL A 552 -5.85 17.97 -35.62
CA VAL A 552 -5.66 18.53 -36.98
C VAL A 552 -6.19 19.97 -37.09
N LYS A 553 -7.34 20.26 -36.46
CA LYS A 553 -7.92 21.62 -36.48
C LYS A 553 -7.12 22.61 -35.64
N LEU A 554 -6.62 22.18 -34.47
CA LEU A 554 -5.81 23.01 -33.59
C LEU A 554 -4.47 23.34 -34.24
N VAL A 555 -3.75 22.34 -34.74
CA VAL A 555 -2.45 22.53 -35.39
C VAL A 555 -2.61 23.52 -36.54
N ARG A 556 -3.54 23.28 -37.48
CA ARG A 556 -3.80 24.18 -38.61
C ARG A 556 -4.18 25.61 -38.22
N MET A 557 -4.77 25.82 -37.04
CA MET A 557 -5.15 27.15 -36.56
C MET A 557 -3.94 27.90 -35.97
N LEU A 558 -2.97 27.19 -35.42
CA LEU A 558 -1.86 27.71 -34.64
C LEU A 558 -0.53 27.75 -35.41
N SER A 559 -0.39 26.95 -36.47
CA SER A 559 0.76 26.88 -37.38
C SER A 559 0.69 27.90 -38.51
#